data_AF-A0A7S1GKA0-F1
#
_entry.id   AF-A0A7S1GKA0-F1
#
_cell.length_a   1.000
_cell.length_b   1.000
_cell.length_c   1.000
_cell.angle_alpha   90.00
_cell.angle_beta   90.00
_cell.angle_gamma   90.00
#
_symmetry.space_group_name_H-M   'P 1'
#
loop_
_entity.id
_entity.type
_entity.pdbx_description
1 polymer ?
#
loop_
_entity_poly.entity_id
_entity_poly.type
_entity_poly.pdbx_seq_one_letter_code
_entity_poly.pdbx_strand_id
1 'polypeptide(L)'
;YYSPDDMKSSTFLSSSASIPPRTSLSETTLSDQDGYTERDILCARGGEANKHRGNKDYMEVLRMNLTRYNQGSRADRQKICRKIYDTLTLQDGRRFLFK
;
A
#
# COMPACT_ATOMS: atom_id res chain seq x y z
N TYR A 1 41.45 -39.60 -16.81
CA TYR A 1 42.34 -38.73 -16.04
C TYR A 1 41.97 -37.30 -16.37
N TYR A 2 41.26 -36.61 -15.48
CA TYR A 2 40.85 -35.21 -15.66
C TYR A 2 41.48 -34.43 -14.50
N SER A 3 42.35 -33.47 -14.83
CA SER A 3 43.08 -32.64 -13.86
C SER A 3 42.13 -31.58 -13.26
N PRO A 4 42.07 -31.44 -11.93
CA PRO A 4 41.15 -30.52 -11.26
C PRO A 4 41.66 -29.06 -11.08
N ASP A 5 42.64 -28.58 -11.84
CA ASP A 5 43.40 -27.35 -11.49
C ASP A 5 43.02 -26.04 -12.21
N ASP A 6 41.91 -25.93 -12.94
CA ASP A 6 41.52 -24.64 -13.54
C ASP A 6 40.02 -24.38 -13.50
N MET A 7 39.53 -23.78 -12.41
CA MET A 7 38.57 -22.69 -12.54
C MET A 7 38.64 -21.73 -11.36
N LYS A 8 38.98 -20.49 -11.73
CA LYS A 8 39.44 -19.39 -10.89
C LYS A 8 38.34 -18.84 -9.98
N SER A 9 38.78 -18.45 -8.79
CA SER A 9 38.07 -17.72 -7.75
C SER A 9 37.20 -16.58 -8.29
N SER A 10 35.90 -16.62 -7.99
CA SER A 10 35.07 -15.42 -7.97
C SER A 10 35.06 -14.92 -6.54
N THR A 11 35.89 -13.93 -6.27
CA THR A 11 35.91 -13.19 -5.01
C THR A 11 34.60 -12.42 -4.88
N PHE A 12 33.72 -12.88 -3.99
CA PHE A 12 32.61 -12.07 -3.50
C PHE A 12 33.21 -10.88 -2.74
N LEU A 13 33.18 -9.70 -3.34
CA LEU A 13 33.42 -8.45 -2.63
C LEU A 13 32.32 -8.29 -1.58
N SER A 14 32.69 -8.56 -0.33
CA SER A 14 31.97 -8.15 0.87
C SER A 14 32.06 -6.63 0.97
N SER A 15 31.12 -5.92 0.33
CA SER A 15 30.91 -4.51 0.60
C SER A 15 30.08 -4.39 1.87
N SER A 16 30.76 -4.12 2.98
CA SER A 16 30.18 -3.57 4.19
C SER A 16 29.52 -2.23 3.88
N ALA A 17 28.27 -2.26 3.43
CA ALA A 17 27.43 -1.08 3.39
C ALA A 17 26.94 -0.85 4.82
N SER A 18 27.65 0.02 5.54
CA SER A 18 27.18 0.60 6.80
C SER A 18 25.87 1.32 6.49
N ILE A 19 24.75 0.66 6.78
CA ILE A 19 23.41 1.24 6.64
C ILE A 19 23.36 2.40 7.66
N PRO A 20 23.23 3.67 7.24
CA PRO A 20 23.07 4.74 8.20
C PRO A 20 21.82 4.47 9.04
N PRO A 21 21.83 4.72 10.36
CA PRO A 21 20.64 4.61 11.18
C PRO A 21 19.58 5.52 10.55
N ARG A 22 18.48 4.89 10.12
CA ARG A 22 17.31 5.56 9.54
C ARG A 22 16.89 6.65 10.50
N THR A 23 17.22 7.89 10.15
CA THR A 23 16.96 9.06 10.96
C THR A 23 15.45 9.17 11.12
N SER A 24 14.95 8.83 12.31
CA SER A 24 13.57 9.08 12.72
C SER A 24 13.44 10.58 12.99
N LEU A 25 13.30 11.36 11.92
CA LEU A 25 12.90 12.75 11.99
C LEU A 25 11.72 12.92 11.06
N SER A 26 10.53 12.88 11.66
CA SER A 26 9.60 14.01 11.67
C SER A 26 8.21 13.47 11.99
N GLU A 27 7.85 13.58 13.27
CA GLU A 27 6.46 13.67 13.69
C GLU A 27 5.92 14.99 13.14
N THR A 28 5.53 14.98 11.85
CA THR A 28 4.74 16.06 11.28
C THR A 28 3.31 15.61 11.36
N THR A 29 2.63 16.02 12.42
CA THR A 29 1.18 16.19 12.40
C THR A 29 0.84 17.04 11.17
N LEU A 30 0.47 16.39 10.06
CA LEU A 30 -0.05 17.03 8.86
C LEU A 30 -1.27 17.86 9.26
N SER A 31 -1.01 19.13 9.49
CA SER A 31 -1.95 20.16 9.90
C SER A 31 -2.66 20.66 8.64
N ASP A 32 -4.00 20.54 8.65
CA ASP A 32 -4.99 21.47 8.11
C ASP A 32 -4.64 22.39 6.92
N GLN A 33 -4.12 21.87 5.80
CA GLN A 33 -3.89 22.69 4.59
C GLN A 33 -4.49 22.18 3.28
N ASP A 34 -5.27 21.10 3.28
CA ASP A 34 -5.85 20.56 2.04
C ASP A 34 -7.39 20.41 2.06
N GLY A 35 -8.09 20.84 3.11
CA GLY A 35 -9.56 20.85 3.16
C GLY A 35 -10.23 19.47 3.06
N TYR A 36 -9.48 18.38 3.21
CA TYR A 36 -10.03 17.02 3.27
C TYR A 36 -10.45 16.66 4.70
N THR A 37 -11.51 15.87 4.78
CA THR A 37 -12.12 15.41 6.04
C THR A 37 -11.62 14.02 6.40
N GLU A 38 -11.81 13.61 7.65
CA GLU A 38 -11.47 12.24 8.10
C GLU A 38 -12.21 11.14 7.31
N ARG A 39 -13.32 11.48 6.65
CA ARG A 39 -14.13 10.56 5.84
C ARG A 39 -13.55 10.35 4.45
N ASP A 40 -12.67 11.24 4.01
CA ASP A 40 -12.08 11.16 2.68
C ASP A 40 -11.01 10.08 2.61
N ILE A 41 -10.98 9.41 1.47
CA ILE A 41 -10.04 8.35 1.16
C ILE A 41 -8.92 8.97 0.33
N LEU A 42 -7.73 9.02 0.92
CA LEU A 42 -6.54 9.64 0.34
C LEU A 42 -5.82 8.61 -0.54
N CYS A 43 -5.90 8.77 -1.85
CA CYS A 43 -5.22 7.97 -2.86
C CYS A 43 -3.75 8.42 -3.05
N ALA A 44 -2.98 8.49 -1.96
CA ALA A 44 -1.57 8.89 -1.98
C ALA A 44 -0.62 7.68 -1.82
N ARG A 45 0.63 7.82 -2.27
CA ARG A 45 1.68 6.81 -2.08
C ARG A 45 2.40 7.02 -0.74
N GLY A 46 2.57 5.94 0.03
CA GLY A 46 3.41 5.92 1.23
C GLY A 46 2.70 5.44 2.50
N GLY A 47 3.48 5.20 3.55
CA GLY A 47 2.97 4.68 4.83
C GLY A 47 2.12 5.66 5.64
N GLU A 48 2.21 6.96 5.33
CA GLU A 48 1.48 8.01 6.06
C GLU A 48 0.00 8.07 5.68
N ALA A 49 -0.31 7.98 4.38
CA ALA A 49 -1.68 7.94 3.88
C ALA A 49 -2.45 6.73 4.41
N ASN A 50 -1.77 5.60 4.64
CA ASN A 50 -2.38 4.39 5.22
C ASN A 50 -2.81 4.56 6.68
N LYS A 51 -2.35 5.60 7.37
CA LYS A 51 -2.78 5.91 8.74
C LYS A 51 -4.08 6.73 8.79
N HIS A 52 -4.46 7.37 7.67
CA HIS A 52 -5.66 8.19 7.59
C HIS A 52 -6.91 7.37 7.89
N ARG A 53 -7.87 7.95 8.62
CA ARG A 53 -9.08 7.24 9.07
C ARG A 53 -9.90 6.72 7.89
N GLY A 54 -10.15 7.54 6.87
CA GLY A 54 -10.85 7.11 5.66
C GLY A 54 -10.17 5.94 4.94
N ASN A 55 -8.83 5.89 4.94
CA ASN A 55 -8.08 4.77 4.35
C ASN A 55 -8.19 3.50 5.20
N LYS A 56 -8.22 3.60 6.53
CA LYS A 56 -8.41 2.45 7.42
C LYS A 56 -9.77 1.80 7.21
N ASP A 57 -10.83 2.60 7.17
CA ASP A 57 -12.18 2.11 6.93
C ASP A 57 -12.31 1.50 5.53
N TYR A 58 -11.73 2.17 4.52
CA TYR A 58 -11.66 1.62 3.16
C TYR A 58 -10.98 0.24 3.12
N MET A 59 -9.87 0.09 3.85
CA MET A 59 -9.16 -1.19 3.96
C MET A 59 -10.01 -2.26 4.66
N GLU A 60 -10.82 -1.91 5.65
CA GLU A 60 -11.73 -2.85 6.30
C GLU A 60 -12.79 -3.37 5.32
N VAL A 61 -13.44 -2.46 4.58
CA VAL A 61 -14.44 -2.83 3.56
C VAL A 61 -13.80 -3.71 2.48
N LEU A 62 -12.58 -3.40 2.05
CA LEU A 62 -11.84 -4.25 1.12
C LEU A 62 -11.58 -5.65 1.70
N ARG A 63 -11.09 -5.75 2.93
CA ARG A 63 -10.80 -7.04 3.59
C ARG A 63 -12.05 -7.92 3.68
N MET A 64 -13.20 -7.34 4.00
CA MET A 64 -14.47 -8.06 4.05
C MET A 64 -14.88 -8.64 2.69
N ASN A 65 -14.51 -7.97 1.59
CA ASN A 65 -14.85 -8.40 0.23
C ASN A 65 -13.73 -9.19 -0.46
N LEU A 66 -12.53 -9.24 0.12
CA LEU A 66 -11.32 -9.80 -0.50
C LEU A 66 -11.48 -11.28 -0.86
N THR A 67 -12.05 -12.09 0.04
CA THR A 67 -12.29 -13.52 -0.22
C THR A 67 -13.21 -13.71 -1.43
N ARG A 68 -14.31 -12.97 -1.49
CA ARG A 68 -15.27 -13.03 -2.61
C ARG A 68 -14.64 -12.53 -3.91
N TYR A 69 -13.81 -11.49 -3.83
CA TYR A 69 -13.10 -10.96 -4.98
C TYR A 69 -12.13 -11.99 -5.57
N ASN A 70 -11.36 -12.66 -4.71
CA ASN A 70 -10.37 -13.66 -5.14
C ASN A 70 -11.04 -14.89 -5.77
N GLN A 71 -12.14 -15.38 -5.18
CA GLN A 71 -12.88 -16.54 -5.66
C GLN A 71 -13.79 -16.22 -6.87
N GLY A 72 -14.14 -14.96 -7.07
CA GLY A 72 -15.07 -14.52 -8.12
C GLY A 72 -14.46 -14.54 -9.52
N SER A 73 -15.33 -14.68 -10.51
CA SER A 73 -14.98 -14.50 -11.92
C SER A 73 -14.62 -13.04 -12.24
N ARG A 74 -14.11 -12.77 -13.44
CA ARG A 74 -13.83 -11.39 -13.89
C ARG A 74 -15.06 -10.48 -13.76
N ALA A 75 -16.25 -10.98 -14.11
CA ALA A 75 -17.48 -10.22 -14.00
C ALA A 75 -17.86 -9.94 -12.53
N ASP A 76 -17.65 -10.92 -11.65
CA ASP A 76 -17.98 -10.78 -10.23
C ASP A 76 -17.04 -9.80 -9.54
N ARG A 77 -15.74 -9.82 -9.89
CA ARG A 77 -14.76 -8.84 -9.41
C ARG A 77 -15.19 -7.41 -9.73
N GLN A 78 -15.67 -7.17 -10.94
CA GLN A 78 -16.18 -5.86 -11.34
C GLN A 78 -17.41 -5.44 -10.53
N LYS A 79 -18.37 -6.36 -10.31
CA LYS A 79 -19.55 -6.11 -9.47
C LYS A 79 -19.16 -5.80 -8.02
N ILE A 80 -18.19 -6.55 -7.47
CA ILE A 80 -17.68 -6.36 -6.11
C ILE A 80 -17.03 -4.98 -5.98
N CYS A 81 -16.14 -4.61 -6.90
CA CYS A 81 -15.51 -3.28 -6.89
C CYS A 81 -16.55 -2.17 -6.95
N ARG A 82 -17.55 -2.30 -7.82
CA ARG A 82 -18.61 -1.30 -7.94
C ARG A 82 -19.44 -1.20 -6.67
N LYS A 83 -19.81 -2.34 -6.08
CA LYS A 83 -20.52 -2.37 -4.80
C LYS A 83 -19.75 -1.67 -3.68
N ILE A 84 -18.44 -1.92 -3.59
CA ILE A 84 -17.57 -1.27 -2.59
C ILE A 84 -17.57 0.25 -2.81
N TYR A 85 -17.39 0.69 -4.06
CA TYR A 85 -17.43 2.10 -4.41
C TYR A 85 -18.78 2.76 -4.06
N ASP A 86 -19.88 2.11 -4.41
CA ASP A 86 -21.23 2.61 -4.15
C ASP A 86 -21.51 2.70 -2.64
N THR A 87 -21.07 1.72 -1.85
CA THR A 87 -21.19 1.79 -0.38
C THR A 87 -20.40 2.97 0.19
N LEU A 88 -19.16 3.18 -0.25
CA LEU A 88 -18.32 4.25 0.29
C LEU A 88 -18.79 5.64 -0.15
N THR A 89 -19.26 5.80 -1.39
CA THR A 89 -19.59 7.11 -1.97
C THR A 89 -21.06 7.47 -1.82
N LEU A 90 -21.98 6.54 -2.11
CA LEU A 90 -23.42 6.82 -2.09
C LEU A 90 -24.02 6.65 -0.70
N GLN A 91 -23.53 5.70 0.10
CA GLN A 91 -24.08 5.48 1.45
C GLN A 91 -23.35 6.32 2.50
N ASP A 92 -22.02 6.26 2.53
CA ASP A 92 -21.23 6.96 3.54
C ASP A 92 -20.85 8.41 3.15
N GLY A 93 -21.07 8.80 1.90
CA GLY A 93 -20.73 10.14 1.39
C GLY A 93 -19.22 10.42 1.29
N ARG A 94 -18.38 9.38 1.28
CA ARG A 94 -16.92 9.51 1.22
C ARG A 94 -16.47 9.88 -0.19
N ARG A 95 -15.35 10.60 -0.29
CA ARG A 95 -14.76 11.00 -1.58
C ARG A 95 -13.36 10.43 -1.68
N PHE A 96 -12.98 10.04 -2.90
CA PHE A 96 -11.61 9.62 -3.20
C PHE A 96 -10.83 10.85 -3.66
N LEU A 97 -9.77 11.18 -2.94
CA LEU A 97 -8.93 12.35 -3.22
C LEU A 97 -7.56 11.86 -3.68
N PHE A 98 -7.13 12.32 -4.85
CA PHE A 98 -5.80 12.05 -5.38
C PHE A 98 -4.87 13.19 -4.97
N LYS A 99 -3.76 12.85 -4.30
CA LYS A 99 -2.74 13.77 -3.83
C LYS A 99 -1.39 13.44 -4.46
#